data_AF-A0A1B9Z4H9-F1
#
_entry.id   AF-A0A1B9Z4H9-F1
#
_cell.length_a   1.000
_cell.length_b   1.000
_cell.length_c   1.000
_cell.angle_alpha   90.00
_cell.angle_beta   90.00
_cell.angle_gamma   90.00
#
_symmetry.space_group_name_H-M   'P 1'
#
loop_
_entity.id
_entity.type
_entity.pdbx_description
1 polymer ?
#
loop_
_entity_poly.entity_id
_entity_poly.type
_entity_poly.pdbx_seq_one_letter_code
_entity_poly.pdbx_strand_id
1 'polypeptide(L)'
;MKLTFSPASPFARKVRIAAIETGLLDRIEFTPATVAPGQPNEEYSKITPLKKLPVLILDNGDVILDSYVIVEYLDELAGGGKLIPASGPERWKVKSDHSLLQGMLDSMLLCRYEKMVRPEGLRWDAWHDDHWSRAWAGMARFENKPDVLSGPFNIAQIGLVCVLGYADFRFADCGWRKAYPKLDAFHQRMMERPSVKISVPPAA
;
A
#
# COMPACT_ATOMS: atom_id res chain seq x y z
N MET A 1 12.04 -15.71 7.09
CA MET A 1 10.72 -15.53 6.45
C MET A 1 10.89 -15.02 5.03
N LYS A 2 9.92 -15.26 4.13
CA LYS A 2 9.96 -14.82 2.73
C LYS A 2 8.75 -13.95 2.38
N LEU A 3 8.96 -12.84 1.68
CA LEU A 3 7.88 -11.96 1.22
C LEU A 3 7.75 -12.04 -0.30
N THR A 4 6.60 -12.49 -0.79
CA THR A 4 6.30 -12.41 -2.22
C THR A 4 6.15 -10.95 -2.63
N PHE A 5 6.87 -10.54 -3.67
CA PHE A 5 7.14 -9.12 -3.92
C PHE A 5 7.09 -8.76 -5.41
N SER A 6 6.49 -7.61 -5.69
CA SER A 6 6.73 -6.85 -6.93
C SER A 6 7.06 -5.41 -6.55
N PRO A 7 8.10 -4.80 -7.13
CA PRO A 7 8.48 -3.43 -6.79
C PRO A 7 7.42 -2.39 -7.21
N ALA A 8 6.52 -2.76 -8.13
CA ALA A 8 5.39 -1.94 -8.54
C ALA A 8 4.19 -1.99 -7.56
N SER A 9 4.15 -2.93 -6.62
CA SER A 9 2.99 -3.14 -5.74
C SER A 9 3.00 -2.16 -4.57
N PRO A 10 1.99 -1.28 -4.43
CA PRO A 10 1.90 -0.38 -3.28
C PRO A 10 1.60 -1.13 -1.98
N PHE A 11 0.94 -2.28 -2.05
CA PHE A 11 0.67 -3.13 -0.88
C PHE A 11 1.95 -3.80 -0.37
N ALA A 12 2.81 -4.25 -1.27
CA ALA A 12 4.13 -4.78 -0.92
C ALA A 12 5.08 -3.66 -0.45
N ARG A 13 4.97 -2.45 -1.03
CA ARG A 13 5.69 -1.25 -0.58
C ARG A 13 5.39 -0.93 0.89
N LYS A 14 4.11 -0.98 1.30
CA LYS A 14 3.70 -0.79 2.70
C LYS A 14 4.42 -1.76 3.65
N VAL A 15 4.46 -3.05 3.31
CA VAL A 15 5.18 -4.06 4.11
C VAL A 15 6.68 -3.79 4.15
N ARG A 16 7.29 -3.39 3.02
CA ARG A 16 8.72 -3.06 2.96
C ARG A 16 9.08 -1.86 3.84
N ILE A 17 8.27 -0.80 3.81
CA ILE A 17 8.46 0.35 4.69
C ILE A 17 8.35 -0.11 6.15
N ALA A 18 7.32 -0.88 6.49
CA ALA A 18 7.14 -1.39 7.84
C ALA A 18 8.33 -2.27 8.31
N ALA A 19 8.84 -3.16 7.45
CA ALA A 19 10.00 -4.00 7.76
C ALA A 19 11.26 -3.18 8.04
N ILE A 20 11.46 -2.07 7.33
CA ILE A 20 12.59 -1.15 7.57
C ILE A 20 12.41 -0.43 8.92
N GLU A 21 11.24 0.17 9.15
CA GLU A 21 10.97 0.94 10.38
C GLU A 21 10.94 0.07 11.64
N THR A 22 10.62 -1.23 11.50
CA THR A 22 10.66 -2.20 12.60
C THR A 22 12.04 -2.84 12.81
N GLY A 23 13.01 -2.59 11.92
CA GLY A 23 14.34 -3.21 11.95
C GLY A 23 14.33 -4.69 11.59
N LEU A 24 13.32 -5.16 10.87
CA LEU A 24 13.11 -6.56 10.50
C LEU A 24 13.46 -6.87 9.03
N LEU A 25 13.91 -5.89 8.25
CA LEU A 25 14.22 -6.06 6.83
C LEU A 25 15.17 -7.24 6.57
N ASP A 26 16.24 -7.37 7.37
CA ASP A 26 17.25 -8.42 7.21
C ASP A 26 16.73 -9.84 7.51
N ARG A 27 15.53 -9.96 8.08
CA ARG A 27 14.85 -11.25 8.35
C ARG A 27 13.88 -11.65 7.23
N ILE A 28 13.79 -10.86 6.16
CA ILE A 28 12.86 -11.04 5.06
C ILE A 28 13.62 -11.22 3.75
N GLU A 29 13.54 -12.42 3.19
CA GLU A 29 13.94 -12.68 1.81
C GLU A 29 12.82 -12.21 0.86
N PHE A 30 13.15 -11.43 -0.17
CA PHE A 30 12.16 -11.04 -1.20
C PHE A 30 12.09 -12.09 -2.30
N THR A 31 10.91 -12.67 -2.49
CA THR A 31 10.62 -13.60 -3.59
C THR A 31 9.86 -12.86 -4.68
N PRO A 32 10.48 -12.58 -5.85
CA PRO A 32 9.79 -11.91 -6.95
C PRO A 32 8.54 -12.69 -7.39
N ALA A 33 7.44 -11.99 -7.59
CA ALA A 33 6.20 -12.56 -8.07
C ALA A 33 5.40 -11.54 -8.89
N THR A 34 4.73 -12.02 -9.93
CA THR A 34 3.85 -11.22 -10.79
C THR A 34 2.48 -11.88 -10.84
N VAL A 35 1.45 -11.10 -10.50
CA VAL A 35 0.05 -11.51 -10.55
C VAL A 35 -0.76 -10.42 -11.24
N ALA A 36 -1.65 -10.81 -12.14
CA ALA A 36 -2.56 -9.89 -12.83
C ALA A 36 -3.90 -10.60 -13.08
N PRO A 37 -5.05 -9.92 -12.92
CA PRO A 37 -6.34 -10.50 -13.26
C PRO A 37 -6.39 -10.97 -14.71
N GLY A 38 -7.05 -12.11 -14.95
CA GLY A 38 -7.14 -12.71 -16.28
C GLY A 38 -5.89 -13.46 -16.75
N GLN A 39 -4.79 -13.43 -15.98
CA GLN A 39 -3.56 -14.17 -16.28
C GLN A 39 -3.42 -15.35 -15.29
N PRO A 40 -3.48 -16.61 -15.76
CA PRO A 40 -3.23 -17.76 -14.90
C PRO A 40 -1.82 -17.72 -14.29
N ASN A 41 -1.73 -18.08 -13.02
CA ASN A 41 -0.46 -18.28 -12.33
C ASN A 41 -0.65 -19.43 -11.32
N GLU A 42 -0.56 -20.66 -11.81
CA GLU A 42 -0.80 -21.87 -11.01
C GLU A 42 0.25 -22.03 -9.90
N GLU A 43 1.51 -21.69 -10.17
CA GLU A 43 2.57 -21.78 -9.19
C GLU A 43 2.31 -20.85 -8.00
N TYR A 44 1.94 -19.60 -8.25
CA TYR A 44 1.58 -18.67 -7.18
C TYR A 44 0.27 -19.07 -6.48
N SER A 45 -0.63 -19.76 -7.17
CA SER A 45 -1.87 -20.27 -6.58
C SER A 45 -1.62 -21.35 -5.52
N LYS A 46 -0.46 -22.02 -5.55
CA LYS A 46 -0.03 -22.94 -4.49
C LYS A 46 0.31 -22.23 -3.18
N ILE A 47 0.70 -20.95 -3.25
CA ILE A 47 0.97 -20.09 -2.07
C ILE A 47 -0.33 -19.50 -1.54
N THR A 48 -1.15 -18.90 -2.42
CA THR A 48 -2.46 -18.37 -2.04
C THR A 48 -3.47 -18.45 -3.19
N PRO A 49 -4.70 -18.93 -2.93
CA PRO A 49 -5.74 -18.96 -3.96
C PRO A 49 -6.19 -17.55 -4.38
N LEU A 50 -5.92 -16.52 -3.58
CA LEU A 50 -6.31 -15.13 -3.88
C LEU A 50 -5.49 -14.51 -5.03
N LYS A 51 -4.30 -15.06 -5.33
CA LYS A 51 -3.37 -14.53 -6.33
C LYS A 51 -3.10 -13.02 -6.17
N LYS A 52 -2.97 -12.58 -4.91
CA LYS A 52 -2.64 -11.19 -4.55
C LYS A 52 -1.28 -11.14 -3.87
N LEU A 53 -0.58 -10.02 -4.08
CA LEU A 53 0.68 -9.67 -3.43
C LEU A 53 0.43 -8.56 -2.40
N PRO A 54 1.15 -8.52 -1.28
CA PRO A 54 2.15 -9.49 -0.82
C PRO A 54 1.56 -10.63 0.03
N VAL A 55 2.33 -11.71 0.18
CA VAL A 55 2.19 -12.81 1.13
C VAL A 55 3.50 -12.92 1.90
N LEU A 56 3.44 -13.06 3.22
CA LEU A 56 4.59 -13.42 4.03
C LEU A 56 4.53 -14.92 4.34
N ILE A 57 5.53 -15.67 3.90
CA ILE A 57 5.71 -17.09 4.18
C ILE A 57 6.66 -17.21 5.36
N LEU A 58 6.17 -17.79 6.46
CA LEU A 58 6.93 -18.02 7.67
C LEU A 58 7.90 -19.20 7.52
N ASP A 59 8.84 -19.33 8.44
CA ASP A 59 9.88 -20.37 8.38
C ASP A 59 9.30 -21.79 8.56
N ASN A 60 8.12 -21.91 9.18
CA ASN A 60 7.37 -23.16 9.31
C ASN A 60 6.46 -23.47 8.11
N GLY A 61 6.43 -22.59 7.09
CA GLY A 61 5.58 -22.74 5.90
C GLY A 61 4.21 -22.08 5.99
N ASP A 62 3.79 -21.57 7.15
CA ASP A 62 2.53 -20.85 7.28
C ASP A 62 2.55 -19.54 6.48
N VAL A 63 1.39 -19.10 6.01
CA VAL A 63 1.23 -17.90 5.21
C VAL A 63 0.43 -16.83 5.94
N ILE A 64 0.93 -15.60 5.95
CA ILE A 64 0.22 -14.42 6.47
C ILE A 64 -0.24 -13.54 5.31
N LEU A 65 -1.53 -13.23 5.34
CA LEU A 65 -2.26 -12.41 4.38
C LEU A 65 -3.15 -11.43 5.17
N ASP A 66 -3.47 -10.24 4.69
CA ASP A 66 -2.88 -9.52 3.57
C ASP A 66 -1.78 -8.55 4.05
N SER A 67 -1.47 -7.53 3.24
CA SER A 67 -0.49 -6.50 3.62
C SER A 67 -0.76 -5.78 4.95
N TYR A 68 -1.98 -5.67 5.46
CA TYR A 68 -2.24 -5.10 6.79
C TYR A 68 -1.83 -6.08 7.88
N VAL A 69 -2.28 -7.34 7.78
CA VAL A 69 -1.98 -8.38 8.78
C VAL A 69 -0.48 -8.67 8.83
N ILE A 70 0.20 -8.64 7.69
CA ILE A 70 1.66 -8.75 7.63
C ILE A 70 2.33 -7.60 8.42
N VAL A 71 1.86 -6.35 8.27
CA VAL A 71 2.42 -5.23 9.04
C VAL A 71 2.13 -5.35 10.53
N GLU A 72 0.92 -5.80 10.90
CA GLU A 72 0.57 -6.05 12.31
C GLU A 72 1.47 -7.13 12.93
N TYR A 73 1.72 -8.22 12.20
CA TYR A 73 2.66 -9.26 12.60
C TYR A 73 4.09 -8.74 12.76
N LEU A 74 4.59 -7.93 11.82
CA LEU A 74 5.92 -7.33 11.91
C LEU A 74 6.03 -6.33 13.07
N ASP A 75 4.98 -5.54 13.32
CA ASP A 75 4.92 -4.63 14.47
C ASP A 75 4.99 -5.41 15.78
N GLU A 76 4.22 -6.48 15.91
CA GLU A 76 4.22 -7.36 17.08
C GLU A 76 5.59 -8.03 17.31
N LEU A 77 6.20 -8.59 16.26
CA LEU A 77 7.57 -9.14 16.33
C LEU A 77 8.61 -8.11 16.79
N ALA A 78 8.36 -6.82 16.55
CA ALA A 78 9.24 -5.73 16.95
C ALA A 78 8.92 -5.16 18.34
N GLY A 79 8.04 -5.80 19.11
CA GLY A 79 7.63 -5.41 20.47
C GLY A 79 6.25 -4.75 20.55
N GLY A 80 5.57 -4.55 19.42
CA GLY A 80 4.24 -3.95 19.31
C GLY A 80 4.22 -2.44 19.57
N GLY A 81 3.18 -1.76 19.08
CA GLY A 81 2.93 -0.35 19.42
C GLY A 81 3.74 0.67 18.63
N LYS A 82 4.65 0.24 17.74
CA LYS A 82 5.52 1.14 16.98
C LYS A 82 4.79 1.73 15.77
N LEU A 83 4.17 0.88 14.97
CA LEU A 83 3.45 1.24 13.75
C LEU A 83 1.92 1.22 13.94
N ILE A 84 1.44 0.45 14.91
CA ILE A 84 0.01 0.36 15.23
C ILE A 84 -0.11 0.52 16.75
N PRO A 85 -0.86 1.51 17.26
CA PRO A 85 -1.03 1.67 18.70
C PRO A 85 -1.50 0.37 19.35
N ALA A 86 -0.89 0.00 20.47
CA ALA A 86 -1.14 -1.30 21.11
C ALA A 86 -2.58 -1.42 21.65
N SER A 87 -3.16 -0.32 22.13
CA SER A 87 -4.49 -0.29 22.74
C SER A 87 -5.12 1.10 22.69
N GLY A 88 -6.36 1.19 23.19
CA GLY A 88 -7.08 2.45 23.35
C GLY A 88 -7.71 3.01 22.07
N PRO A 89 -8.38 4.18 22.17
CA PRO A 89 -9.12 4.78 21.05
C PRO A 89 -8.26 5.08 19.82
N GLU A 90 -7.00 5.46 20.03
CA GLU A 90 -6.08 5.79 18.94
C GLU A 90 -5.80 4.58 18.03
N ARG A 91 -5.78 3.36 18.59
CA ARG A 91 -5.63 2.12 17.80
C ARG A 91 -6.72 2.02 16.73
N TRP A 92 -7.98 2.26 17.12
CA TRP A 92 -9.11 2.15 16.20
C TRP A 92 -9.14 3.27 15.18
N LYS A 93 -8.75 4.48 15.58
CA LYS A 93 -8.61 5.62 14.69
C LYS A 93 -7.57 5.35 13.60
N VAL A 94 -6.36 4.94 13.99
CA VAL A 94 -5.26 4.62 13.06
C VAL A 94 -5.64 3.45 12.13
N LYS A 95 -6.27 2.39 12.67
CA LYS A 95 -6.74 1.26 11.86
C LYS A 95 -7.84 1.67 10.87
N SER A 96 -8.74 2.56 11.26
CA SER A 96 -9.80 3.05 10.37
C SER A 96 -9.24 3.93 9.25
N ASP A 97 -8.30 4.81 9.56
CA ASP A 97 -7.62 5.63 8.56
C ASP A 97 -6.81 4.78 7.59
N HIS A 98 -6.09 3.76 8.10
CA HIS A 98 -5.40 2.79 7.26
C HIS A 98 -6.37 2.01 6.35
N SER A 99 -7.51 1.56 6.87
CA SER A 99 -8.52 0.85 6.09
C SER A 99 -9.08 1.72 4.94
N LEU A 100 -9.29 3.02 5.19
CA LEU A 100 -9.68 3.95 4.13
C LEU A 100 -8.59 4.07 3.05
N LEU A 101 -7.33 4.23 3.45
CA LEU A 101 -6.19 4.29 2.52
C LEU A 101 -6.02 3.01 1.70
N GLN A 102 -6.28 1.85 2.32
CA GLN A 102 -6.32 0.56 1.66
C GLN A 102 -7.41 0.53 0.58
N GLY A 103 -8.64 0.97 0.90
CA GLY A 103 -9.74 1.05 -0.07
C GLY A 103 -9.49 2.06 -1.21
N MET A 104 -8.73 3.13 -0.95
CA MET A 104 -8.26 4.04 -1.99
C MET A 104 -7.30 3.34 -2.95
N LEU A 105 -6.28 2.63 -2.43
CA LEU A 105 -5.35 1.85 -3.26
C LEU A 105 -6.06 0.76 -4.05
N ASP A 106 -7.01 0.06 -3.45
CA ASP A 106 -7.81 -0.96 -4.14
C ASP A 106 -8.59 -0.34 -5.31
N SER A 107 -9.18 0.83 -5.12
CA SER A 107 -9.90 1.54 -6.19
C SER A 107 -8.95 2.02 -7.30
N MET A 108 -7.79 2.58 -6.97
CA MET A 108 -6.78 2.96 -7.95
C MET A 108 -6.26 1.74 -8.72
N LEU A 109 -6.12 0.58 -8.07
CA LEU A 109 -5.72 -0.66 -8.73
C LEU A 109 -6.79 -1.12 -9.73
N LEU A 110 -8.07 -1.00 -9.39
CA LEU A 110 -9.17 -1.31 -10.32
C LEU A 110 -9.18 -0.37 -11.53
N CYS A 111 -8.96 0.93 -11.35
CA CYS A 111 -8.77 1.86 -12.47
C CYS A 111 -7.59 1.43 -13.36
N ARG A 112 -6.48 0.99 -12.76
CA ARG A 112 -5.32 0.49 -13.50
C ARG A 112 -5.65 -0.78 -14.27
N TYR A 113 -6.35 -1.74 -13.66
CA TYR A 113 -6.73 -2.99 -14.32
C TYR A 113 -7.71 -2.77 -15.48
N GLU A 114 -8.65 -1.82 -15.35
CA GLU A 114 -9.57 -1.47 -16.44
C GLU A 114 -8.82 -1.08 -17.72
N LYS A 115 -7.70 -0.35 -17.59
CA LYS A 115 -6.87 0.03 -18.75
C LYS A 115 -5.85 -1.04 -19.14
N MET A 116 -5.29 -1.76 -18.16
CA MET A 116 -4.15 -2.66 -18.37
C MET A 116 -4.53 -4.04 -18.90
N VAL A 117 -5.62 -4.63 -18.42
CA VAL A 117 -5.98 -6.03 -18.72
C VAL A 117 -7.30 -6.18 -19.44
N ARG A 118 -8.14 -5.15 -19.46
CA ARG A 118 -9.43 -5.19 -20.15
C ARG A 118 -9.29 -4.75 -21.62
N PRO A 119 -9.83 -5.52 -22.57
CA PRO A 119 -9.92 -5.09 -23.97
C PRO A 119 -10.64 -3.75 -24.09
N GLU A 120 -10.20 -2.89 -25.01
CA GLU A 120 -10.68 -1.51 -25.13
C GLU A 120 -12.20 -1.42 -25.26
N GLY A 121 -12.81 -2.22 -26.15
CA GLY A 121 -14.26 -2.25 -26.34
C GLY A 121 -15.08 -2.81 -25.16
N LEU A 122 -14.43 -3.36 -24.13
CA LEU A 122 -15.08 -3.85 -22.91
C LEU A 122 -14.87 -2.93 -21.71
N ARG A 123 -14.14 -1.82 -21.88
CA ARG A 123 -13.92 -0.85 -20.81
C ARG A 123 -15.20 -0.11 -20.46
N TRP A 124 -15.38 0.17 -19.18
CA TRP A 124 -16.54 0.89 -18.67
C TRP A 124 -16.10 2.15 -17.93
N ASP A 125 -16.22 3.29 -18.59
CA ASP A 125 -15.73 4.56 -18.06
C ASP A 125 -16.43 4.96 -16.75
N ALA A 126 -17.74 4.75 -16.61
CA ALA A 126 -18.44 5.07 -15.37
C ALA A 126 -17.93 4.24 -14.16
N TRP A 127 -17.49 3.00 -14.38
CA TRP A 127 -16.84 2.18 -13.35
C TRP A 127 -15.47 2.72 -12.98
N HIS A 128 -14.67 3.07 -13.99
CA HIS A 128 -13.37 3.70 -13.77
C HIS A 128 -13.51 5.00 -12.98
N ASP A 129 -14.45 5.86 -13.36
CA ASP A 129 -14.65 7.18 -12.78
C ASP A 129 -15.19 7.09 -11.34
N ASP A 130 -16.10 6.14 -11.06
CA ASP A 130 -16.54 5.87 -9.69
C ASP A 130 -15.37 5.47 -8.79
N HIS A 131 -14.54 4.51 -9.22
CA HIS A 131 -13.36 4.11 -8.45
C HIS A 131 -12.34 5.24 -8.29
N TRP A 132 -12.11 6.02 -9.35
CA TRP A 132 -11.21 7.16 -9.29
C TRP A 132 -11.71 8.22 -8.31
N SER A 133 -13.03 8.48 -8.28
CA SER A 133 -13.65 9.46 -7.38
C SER A 133 -13.41 9.12 -5.90
N ARG A 134 -13.37 7.83 -5.54
CA ARG A 134 -13.09 7.37 -4.17
C ARG A 134 -11.65 7.70 -3.75
N ALA A 135 -10.68 7.50 -4.64
CA ALA A 135 -9.29 7.87 -4.38
C ALA A 135 -9.14 9.39 -4.26
N TRP A 136 -9.77 10.15 -5.16
CA TRP A 136 -9.73 11.62 -5.14
C TRP A 136 -10.38 12.21 -3.88
N ALA A 137 -11.59 11.75 -3.53
CA ALA A 137 -12.28 12.16 -2.31
C ALA A 137 -11.51 11.76 -1.04
N GLY A 138 -10.86 10.59 -1.06
CA GLY A 138 -9.95 10.16 0.01
C GLY A 138 -8.78 11.12 0.19
N MET A 139 -8.14 11.57 -0.90
CA MET A 139 -7.08 12.59 -0.83
C MET A 139 -7.62 13.91 -0.24
N ALA A 140 -8.80 14.37 -0.67
CA ALA A 140 -9.42 15.57 -0.09
C ALA A 140 -9.68 15.45 1.42
N ARG A 141 -10.00 14.25 1.91
CA ARG A 141 -10.15 13.99 3.35
C ARG A 141 -8.81 14.06 4.09
N PHE A 142 -7.77 13.41 3.57
CA PHE A 142 -6.46 13.40 4.23
C PHE A 142 -5.72 14.75 4.14
N GLU A 143 -5.97 15.56 3.10
CA GLU A 143 -5.52 16.95 3.01
C GLU A 143 -5.96 17.78 4.24
N ASN A 144 -7.10 17.43 4.84
CA ASN A 144 -7.68 18.12 5.99
C ASN A 144 -7.51 17.34 7.30
N LYS A 145 -6.53 16.43 7.38
CA LYS A 145 -6.33 15.53 8.53
C LYS A 145 -4.96 15.73 9.19
N PRO A 146 -4.76 16.79 10.00
CA PRO A 146 -3.45 17.19 10.52
C PRO A 146 -2.79 16.16 11.43
N ASP A 147 -3.58 15.37 12.16
CA ASP A 147 -3.11 14.27 12.99
C ASP A 147 -2.45 13.15 12.17
N VAL A 148 -2.91 12.91 10.93
CA VAL A 148 -2.23 11.99 10.01
C VAL A 148 -1.06 12.68 9.32
N LEU A 149 -1.18 13.96 8.93
CA LEU A 149 -0.10 14.64 8.19
C LEU A 149 1.11 15.01 9.06
N SER A 150 0.93 15.22 10.36
CA SER A 150 1.99 15.70 11.25
C SER A 150 2.21 14.82 12.49
N GLY A 151 1.42 13.75 12.65
CA GLY A 151 1.56 12.82 13.77
C GLY A 151 2.75 11.86 13.64
N PRO A 152 2.81 10.85 14.52
CA PRO A 152 3.82 9.79 14.48
C PRO A 152 3.76 9.00 13.16
N PHE A 153 4.93 8.51 12.71
CA PHE A 153 5.02 7.65 11.53
C PHE A 153 4.46 6.26 11.85
N ASN A 154 3.17 6.09 11.63
CA ASN A 154 2.42 4.87 11.88
C ASN A 154 1.86 4.29 10.57
N ILE A 155 1.09 3.20 10.66
CA ILE A 155 0.56 2.50 9.48
C ILE A 155 -0.34 3.39 8.60
N ALA A 156 -0.99 4.42 9.14
CA ALA A 156 -1.76 5.37 8.34
C ALA A 156 -0.84 6.27 7.49
N GLN A 157 0.24 6.81 8.06
CA GLN A 157 1.22 7.57 7.26
C GLN A 157 1.91 6.70 6.21
N ILE A 158 2.26 5.45 6.55
CA ILE A 158 2.81 4.49 5.58
C ILE A 158 1.81 4.23 4.44
N GLY A 159 0.53 4.03 4.77
CA GLY A 159 -0.54 3.86 3.79
C GLY A 159 -0.69 5.07 2.87
N LEU A 160 -0.64 6.29 3.42
CA LEU A 160 -0.74 7.53 2.66
C LEU A 160 0.46 7.73 1.72
N VAL A 161 1.68 7.42 2.17
CA VAL A 161 2.87 7.37 1.30
C VAL A 161 2.67 6.42 0.13
N CYS A 162 2.08 5.24 0.37
CA CYS A 162 1.83 4.26 -0.68
C CYS A 162 0.75 4.73 -1.66
N VAL A 163 -0.33 5.37 -1.19
CA VAL A 163 -1.37 5.99 -2.03
C VAL A 163 -0.77 7.04 -2.95
N LEU A 164 -0.07 8.02 -2.39
CA LEU A 164 0.46 9.16 -3.16
C LEU A 164 1.55 8.73 -4.13
N GLY A 165 2.46 7.85 -3.69
CA GLY A 165 3.48 7.30 -4.59
C GLY A 165 2.90 6.40 -5.69
N TYR A 166 1.79 5.72 -5.46
CA TYR A 166 1.11 4.95 -6.52
C TYR A 166 0.38 5.86 -7.50
N ALA A 167 -0.15 7.00 -7.03
CA ALA A 167 -0.70 8.04 -7.90
C ALA A 167 0.37 8.57 -8.84
N ASP A 168 1.56 8.89 -8.32
CA ASP A 168 2.70 9.34 -9.15
C ASP A 168 3.10 8.31 -10.19
N PHE A 169 3.17 7.05 -9.77
CA PHE A 169 3.70 5.98 -10.58
C PHE A 169 2.75 5.55 -11.70
N ARG A 170 1.44 5.48 -11.45
CA ARG A 170 0.46 4.96 -12.41
C ARG A 170 -0.51 6.00 -12.96
N PHE A 171 -0.55 7.19 -12.38
CA PHE A 171 -1.49 8.27 -12.69
C PHE A 171 -0.77 9.63 -12.67
N ALA A 172 0.45 9.70 -13.22
CA ALA A 172 1.33 10.87 -13.14
C ALA A 172 0.65 12.21 -13.50
N ASP A 173 -0.26 12.19 -14.47
CA ASP A 173 -0.97 13.37 -14.97
C ASP A 173 -2.25 13.72 -14.19
N CYS A 174 -2.56 13.04 -13.09
CA CYS A 174 -3.83 13.24 -12.38
C CYS A 174 -3.89 14.55 -11.56
N GLY A 175 -2.77 15.27 -11.42
CA GLY A 175 -2.74 16.62 -10.84
C GLY A 175 -2.93 16.71 -9.32
N TRP A 176 -2.85 15.58 -8.58
CA TRP A 176 -3.15 15.55 -7.14
C TRP A 176 -2.31 16.52 -6.30
N ARG A 177 -1.04 16.76 -6.65
CA ARG A 177 -0.17 17.69 -5.91
C ARG A 177 -0.70 19.12 -5.91
N LYS A 178 -1.15 19.58 -7.08
CA LYS A 178 -1.70 20.93 -7.23
C LYS A 178 -3.02 21.06 -6.49
N ALA A 179 -3.83 20.00 -6.50
CA ALA A 179 -5.12 19.98 -5.83
C ALA A 179 -5.00 19.91 -4.30
N TYR A 180 -3.97 19.22 -3.78
CA TYR A 180 -3.79 18.91 -2.36
C TYR A 180 -2.37 19.28 -1.89
N PRO A 181 -2.09 20.58 -1.67
CA PRO A 181 -0.75 21.06 -1.36
C PRO A 181 -0.22 20.58 0.00
N LYS A 182 -1.07 20.32 1.01
CA LYS A 182 -0.58 19.75 2.28
C LYS A 182 -0.20 18.28 2.12
N LEU A 183 -0.89 17.52 1.26
CA LEU A 183 -0.48 16.17 0.88
C LEU A 183 0.84 16.18 0.10
N ASP A 184 1.05 17.14 -0.79
CA ASP A 184 2.33 17.27 -1.51
C ASP A 184 3.47 17.57 -0.52
N ALA A 185 3.29 18.55 0.36
CA ALA A 185 4.26 18.86 1.42
C ALA A 185 4.52 17.66 2.35
N PHE A 186 3.47 16.92 2.73
CA PHE A 186 3.60 15.67 3.47
C PHE A 186 4.45 14.65 2.70
N HIS A 187 4.13 14.41 1.43
CA HIS A 187 4.82 13.41 0.61
C HIS A 187 6.29 13.76 0.40
N GLN A 188 6.60 15.03 0.11
CA GLN A 188 7.98 15.52 -0.02
C GLN A 188 8.79 15.25 1.27
N ARG A 189 8.24 15.58 2.45
CA ARG A 189 8.92 15.27 3.72
C ARG A 189 9.11 13.76 3.92
N MET A 190 8.12 12.95 3.55
CA MET A 190 8.22 11.50 3.70
C MET A 190 9.25 10.89 2.77
N MET A 191 9.48 11.46 1.58
CA MET A 191 10.51 11.00 0.64
C MET A 191 11.94 11.14 1.17
N GLU A 192 12.18 11.99 2.17
CA GLU A 192 13.46 12.08 2.88
C GLU A 192 13.69 10.94 3.89
N ARG A 193 12.64 10.19 4.26
CA ARG A 193 12.79 9.04 5.16
C ARG A 193 13.48 7.87 4.40
N PRO A 194 14.52 7.23 4.97
CA PRO A 194 15.22 6.13 4.31
C PRO A 194 14.30 4.98 3.86
N SER A 195 13.35 4.59 4.71
CA SER A 195 12.37 3.52 4.42
C SER A 195 11.50 3.83 3.19
N VAL A 196 11.10 5.08 3.03
CA VAL A 196 10.28 5.55 1.92
C VAL A 196 11.12 5.67 0.64
N LYS A 197 12.33 6.22 0.74
CA LYS A 197 13.26 6.43 -0.38
C LYS A 197 13.73 5.13 -1.01
N ILE A 198 14.09 4.13 -0.21
CA ILE A 198 14.56 2.81 -0.69
C ILE A 198 13.40 1.97 -1.28
N SER A 199 12.16 2.30 -0.91
CA SER A 199 10.97 1.54 -1.33
C SER A 199 10.26 2.09 -2.57
N VAL A 200 10.75 3.18 -3.17
CA VAL A 200 10.18 3.81 -4.38
C VAL A 200 10.06 2.78 -5.52
N PRO A 201 8.93 2.76 -6.26
CA PRO A 201 8.79 1.88 -7.42
C PRO A 201 9.79 2.25 -8.54
N PRO A 202 10.13 1.31 -9.44
CA PRO A 202 10.94 1.61 -10.62
C PRO A 202 10.21 2.59 -11.54
N ALA A 203 10.90 3.13 -12.54
CA ALA A 203 10.25 3.93 -13.58
C ALA A 203 9.11 3.15 -14.27
N ALA A 204 8.06 3.86 -14.65
CA ALA A 204 6.79 3.31 -15.13
C ALA A 204 6.83 2.70 -16.52
#